data_AF-A0A397U340-F1
#
_entry.id   AF-A0A397U340-F1
#
_cell.length_a   1.000
_cell.length_b   1.000
_cell.length_c   1.000
_cell.angle_alpha   90.00
_cell.angle_beta   90.00
_cell.angle_gamma   90.00
#
_symmetry.space_group_name_H-M   'P 1'
#
loop_
_entity.id
_entity.type
_entity.pdbx_description
1 polymer ?
#
loop_
_entity_poly.entity_id
_entity_poly.type
_entity_poly.pdbx_seq_one_letter_code
_entity_poly.pdbx_strand_id
1 'polypeptide(L)'
;MVFSMTCKGIIKIVSYKEAFVLEKKNSDKPVGVLDFASIYPNAIIEKNISTDTCVDINFTNPSLNVVTDNGNIYGKFISQKERIGLMPLMCKELLRQHDIAKNKIKLYKEDPVLLMYWSLLSNALKLVANSIYSAIGFIFSNLYMKLIASLITAYSHVTLRKVINYAA
;
A
#
# COMPACT_ATOMS: atom_id res chain seq x y z
N MET A 1 21.01 -18.40 14.79
CA MET A 1 20.28 -19.52 14.16
C MET A 1 19.67 -18.97 12.87
N VAL A 2 20.41 -19.11 11.77
CA VAL A 2 20.12 -18.49 10.48
C VAL A 2 19.15 -19.40 9.74
N PHE A 3 17.96 -18.90 9.39
CA PHE A 3 16.98 -19.65 8.60
C PHE A 3 17.56 -19.95 7.21
N SER A 4 18.10 -21.16 7.07
CA SER A 4 18.38 -21.79 5.78
C SER A 4 17.12 -22.53 5.35
N MET A 5 16.42 -22.00 4.35
CA MET A 5 15.48 -22.77 3.54
C MET A 5 15.96 -22.72 2.10
N THR A 6 16.76 -23.72 1.74
CA THR A 6 17.11 -24.07 0.37
C THR A 6 15.85 -24.40 -0.41
N CYS A 7 15.51 -23.56 -1.39
CA CYS A 7 14.41 -23.80 -2.32
C CYS A 7 14.81 -24.90 -3.33
N LYS A 8 14.42 -26.14 -3.05
CA LYS A 8 14.27 -27.20 -4.08
C LYS A 8 12.84 -27.72 -4.04
N GLY A 9 12.07 -27.34 -5.05
CA GLY A 9 10.69 -27.78 -5.25
C GLY A 9 9.98 -26.79 -6.15
N ILE A 10 9.22 -27.29 -7.12
CA ILE A 10 8.32 -26.48 -7.96
C ILE A 10 7.46 -25.63 -7.03
N ILE A 11 7.72 -24.33 -6.97
CA ILE A 11 6.99 -23.42 -6.10
C ILE A 11 5.57 -23.35 -6.65
N LYS A 12 4.62 -23.95 -5.94
CA LYS A 12 3.20 -23.82 -6.28
C LYS A 12 2.83 -22.36 -6.06
N ILE A 13 2.70 -21.60 -7.15
CA ILE A 13 2.29 -20.19 -7.14
C ILE A 13 0.83 -20.14 -6.70
N VAL A 14 0.60 -19.96 -5.40
CA VAL A 14 -0.74 -19.73 -4.87
C VAL A 14 -1.02 -18.24 -5.02
N SER A 15 -1.74 -17.86 -6.08
CA SER A 15 -2.24 -16.49 -6.26
C SER A 15 -3.07 -16.03 -5.05
N TYR A 16 -3.12 -14.73 -4.79
CA TYR A 16 -4.03 -14.11 -3.82
C TYR A 16 -4.93 -13.14 -4.55
N LYS A 17 -6.10 -12.83 -3.98
CA LYS A 17 -7.10 -11.98 -4.64
C LYS A 17 -6.53 -10.58 -4.87
N GLU A 18 -6.33 -10.24 -6.15
CA GLU A 18 -5.80 -8.97 -6.62
C GLU A 18 -6.94 -7.93 -6.78
N ALA A 19 -6.73 -6.90 -7.61
CA ALA A 19 -7.57 -5.71 -7.71
C ALA A 19 -9.07 -6.00 -7.95
N PHE A 20 -9.90 -5.22 -7.28
CA PHE A 20 -11.35 -5.20 -7.48
C PHE A 20 -11.72 -4.21 -8.61
N VAL A 21 -12.41 -4.70 -9.64
CA VAL A 21 -12.87 -3.91 -10.78
C VAL A 21 -14.40 -3.89 -10.79
N LEU A 22 -14.98 -2.70 -10.91
CA LEU A 22 -16.43 -2.53 -11.05
C LEU A 22 -16.89 -2.78 -12.49
N GLU A 23 -18.13 -3.21 -12.64
CA GLU A 23 -18.77 -3.30 -13.94
C GLU A 23 -18.94 -1.91 -14.57
N LYS A 24 -18.65 -1.82 -15.87
CA LYS A 24 -18.79 -0.59 -16.63
C LYS A 24 -20.26 -0.22 -16.77
N LYS A 25 -20.61 1.02 -16.42
CA LYS A 25 -21.90 1.64 -16.74
C LYS A 25 -21.68 2.78 -17.72
N ASN A 26 -22.45 2.81 -18.81
CA ASN A 26 -22.41 3.91 -19.77
C ASN A 26 -23.26 5.08 -19.26
N SER A 27 -22.83 6.31 -19.52
CA SER A 27 -23.58 7.51 -19.20
C SER A 27 -23.35 8.56 -20.28
N ASP A 28 -24.42 9.22 -20.70
CA ASP A 28 -24.38 10.34 -21.64
C ASP A 28 -24.19 11.69 -20.92
N LYS A 29 -24.11 11.66 -19.58
CA LYS A 29 -23.88 12.85 -18.73
C LYS A 29 -22.40 12.96 -18.35
N PRO A 30 -21.91 14.17 -17.99
CA PRO A 30 -20.56 14.33 -17.46
C PRO A 30 -20.32 13.43 -16.24
N VAL A 31 -19.18 12.75 -16.22
CA VAL A 31 -18.79 11.83 -15.15
C VAL A 31 -17.68 12.45 -14.29
N GLY A 32 -17.94 12.59 -12.99
CA GLY A 32 -16.91 12.97 -12.02
C GLY A 32 -15.97 11.80 -11.72
N VAL A 33 -14.67 12.05 -11.69
CA VAL A 33 -13.65 11.04 -11.38
C VAL A 33 -13.08 11.31 -9.99
N LEU A 34 -13.22 10.33 -9.10
CA LEU A 34 -12.60 10.32 -7.77
C LEU A 34 -11.55 9.19 -7.73
N ASP A 35 -10.31 9.52 -7.37
CA ASP A 35 -9.23 8.56 -7.24
C ASP A 35 -8.50 8.75 -5.92
N PHE A 36 -7.95 7.66 -5.37
CA PHE A 36 -7.12 7.71 -4.18
C PHE A 36 -5.68 8.09 -4.56
N ALA A 37 -5.13 9.08 -3.86
CA ALA A 37 -3.70 9.34 -3.94
C ALA A 37 -2.94 8.20 -3.25
N SER A 38 -2.41 7.24 -4.00
CA SER A 38 -1.53 6.18 -3.50
C SER A 38 -2.17 5.30 -2.40
N ILE A 39 -3.19 4.51 -2.77
CA ILE A 39 -3.96 3.70 -1.82
C ILE A 39 -3.11 2.70 -1.01
N TYR A 40 -2.15 2.00 -1.63
CA TYR A 40 -1.35 0.99 -0.93
C TYR A 40 -0.34 1.60 0.05
N PRO A 41 0.49 2.60 -0.33
CA PRO A 41 1.36 3.27 0.64
C PRO A 41 0.59 3.87 1.82
N ASN A 42 -0.60 4.45 1.58
CA ASN A 42 -1.41 5.00 2.64
C ASN A 42 -2.03 3.93 3.55
N ALA A 43 -2.47 2.80 3.00
CA ALA A 43 -2.90 1.64 3.78
C ALA A 43 -1.78 1.12 4.71
N ILE A 44 -0.56 1.02 4.17
CA ILE A 44 0.64 0.63 4.91
C ILE A 44 0.88 1.57 6.09
N ILE A 45 0.87 2.87 5.83
CA ILE A 45 1.07 3.90 6.85
C ILE A 45 -0.03 3.80 7.90
N GLU A 46 -1.30 3.94 7.52
CA GLU A 46 -2.44 4.08 8.43
C GLU A 46 -2.55 2.93 9.44
N LYS A 47 -2.34 1.69 8.99
CA LYS A 47 -2.45 0.50 9.84
C LYS A 47 -1.12 0.04 10.42
N ASN A 48 -0.04 0.77 10.18
CA ASN A 48 1.32 0.41 10.59
C ASN A 48 1.73 -0.98 10.08
N ILE A 49 1.36 -1.31 8.85
CA ILE A 49 1.59 -2.63 8.26
C ILE A 49 3.07 -2.77 7.93
N SER A 50 3.77 -3.65 8.63
CA SER A 50 5.16 -3.95 8.35
C SER A 50 5.50 -5.38 8.75
N THR A 51 6.56 -5.92 8.17
CA THR A 51 7.07 -7.26 8.51
C THR A 51 7.49 -7.34 9.97
N ASP A 52 8.03 -6.24 10.50
CA ASP A 52 8.52 -6.14 11.86
C ASP A 52 7.44 -5.80 12.90
N THR A 53 6.30 -5.23 12.49
CA THR A 53 5.19 -4.86 13.41
C THR A 53 4.05 -5.88 13.44
N CYS A 54 4.09 -6.89 12.57
CA CYS A 54 3.10 -7.96 12.52
C CYS A 54 3.20 -8.84 13.77
N VAL A 55 2.06 -9.09 14.42
CA VAL A 55 1.96 -9.98 15.60
C VAL A 55 1.00 -11.13 15.32
N ASP A 56 1.06 -12.18 16.13
CA ASP A 56 0.14 -13.31 16.04
C ASP A 56 -1.32 -12.86 16.24
N ILE A 57 -2.24 -13.50 15.51
CA ILE A 57 -3.67 -13.17 15.57
C ILE A 57 -4.27 -13.42 16.97
N ASN A 58 -3.69 -14.33 17.76
CA ASN A 58 -4.10 -14.64 19.12
C ASN A 58 -3.53 -13.64 20.15
N PHE A 59 -2.51 -12.86 19.77
CA PHE A 59 -1.94 -11.86 20.65
C PHE A 59 -2.99 -10.78 20.97
N THR A 60 -3.24 -10.58 22.26
CA THR A 60 -4.28 -9.68 22.74
C THR A 60 -3.64 -8.58 23.57
N ASN A 61 -3.58 -7.39 22.98
CA ASN A 61 -3.14 -6.17 23.64
C ASN A 61 -4.09 -5.04 23.16
N PRO A 62 -4.59 -4.18 24.07
CA PRO A 62 -5.47 -3.07 23.71
C PRO A 62 -4.85 -2.07 22.72
N SER A 63 -3.52 -2.04 22.60
CA SER A 63 -2.78 -1.11 21.74
C SER A 63 -2.47 -1.68 20.35
N LEU A 64 -3.27 -2.59 19.81
CA LEU A 64 -3.04 -3.17 18.48
C LEU A 64 -3.92 -2.54 17.40
N ASN A 65 -3.31 -2.27 16.25
CA ASN A 65 -4.02 -1.96 15.03
C ASN A 65 -4.51 -3.27 14.39
N VAL A 66 -5.83 -3.45 14.32
CA VAL A 66 -6.44 -4.64 13.74
C VAL A 66 -6.91 -4.33 12.33
N VAL A 67 -6.54 -5.18 11.38
CA VAL A 67 -7.05 -5.14 10.01
C VAL A 67 -8.16 -6.18 9.88
N THR A 68 -9.39 -5.70 9.68
CA THR A 68 -10.58 -6.54 9.59
C THR A 68 -11.36 -6.28 8.29
N ASP A 69 -11.92 -7.32 7.70
CA ASP A 69 -12.94 -7.22 6.63
C ASP A 69 -14.13 -8.11 7.04
N ASN A 70 -15.34 -7.54 7.10
CA ASN A 70 -16.59 -8.22 7.45
C ASN A 70 -16.53 -9.13 8.70
N GLY A 71 -15.85 -8.67 9.77
CA GLY A 71 -15.73 -9.42 11.03
C GLY A 71 -14.59 -10.43 11.07
N ASN A 72 -13.94 -10.74 9.95
CA ASN A 72 -12.74 -11.57 9.91
C ASN A 72 -11.50 -10.71 10.19
N ILE A 73 -10.68 -11.13 11.15
CA ILE A 73 -9.39 -10.51 11.44
C ILE A 73 -8.37 -11.09 10.47
N TYR A 74 -7.76 -10.24 9.64
CA TYR A 74 -6.74 -10.65 8.69
C TYR A 74 -5.33 -10.53 9.29
N GLY A 75 -5.15 -9.63 10.27
CA GLY A 75 -3.86 -9.34 10.86
C GLY A 75 -3.94 -8.32 11.98
N LYS A 76 -2.97 -8.39 12.88
CA LYS A 76 -2.76 -7.46 13.99
C LYS A 76 -1.37 -6.86 13.87
N PHE A 77 -1.27 -5.57 14.10
CA PHE A 77 -0.03 -4.81 14.05
C PHE A 77 0.13 -3.99 15.32
N ILE A 78 1.37 -3.82 15.76
CA ILE A 78 1.71 -2.91 16.86
C ILE A 78 1.18 -1.50 16.52
N SER A 79 0.61 -0.79 17.49
CA SER A 79 0.17 0.59 17.28
C SER A 79 1.34 1.51 16.96
N GLN A 80 1.10 2.49 16.09
CA GLN A 80 2.07 3.54 15.77
C GLN A 80 2.54 4.32 17.01
N LYS A 81 1.72 4.36 18.07
CA LYS A 81 2.07 5.04 19.34
C LYS A 81 3.22 4.34 20.07
N GLU A 82 3.30 3.02 19.93
CA GLU A 82 4.34 2.21 20.58
C GLU A 82 5.57 2.12 19.69
N ARG A 83 5.40 1.77 18.42
CA ARG A 83 6.49 1.70 17.45
C ARG A 83 5.98 1.82 16.02
N ILE A 84 6.65 2.64 15.22
CA ILE A 84 6.39 2.73 13.77
C ILE A 84 7.24 1.68 13.06
N GLY A 85 6.62 0.86 12.23
CA GLY A 85 7.30 -0.16 11.43
C GLY A 85 8.17 0.42 10.32
N LEU A 86 9.06 -0.41 9.78
CA LEU A 86 9.97 0.02 8.71
C LEU A 86 9.24 0.40 7.42
N MET A 87 8.27 -0.41 6.97
CA MET A 87 7.51 -0.14 5.74
C MET A 87 6.72 1.19 5.82
N PRO A 88 5.97 1.48 6.91
CA PRO A 88 5.34 2.79 7.12
C PRO A 88 6.30 3.97 7.07
N LEU A 89 7.51 3.84 7.66
CA LEU A 89 8.53 4.90 7.61
C LEU A 89 9.00 5.15 6.17
N MET A 90 9.30 4.09 5.43
CA MET A 90 9.70 4.19 4.03
C MET A 90 8.61 4.85 3.17
N CYS A 91 7.36 4.39 3.30
CA CYS A 91 6.23 4.97 2.58
C CYS A 91 6.02 6.44 2.95
N LYS A 92 6.11 6.80 4.24
CA LYS A 92 5.93 8.18 4.70
C LYS A 92 6.99 9.11 4.11
N GLU A 93 8.26 8.70 4.09
CA GLU A 93 9.32 9.51 3.53
C GLU A 93 9.19 9.66 2.01
N LEU A 94 8.89 8.57 1.28
CA LEU A 94 8.69 8.63 -0.17
C LEU A 94 7.51 9.51 -0.57
N LEU A 95 6.38 9.41 0.16
CA LEU A 95 5.22 10.27 -0.09
C LEU A 95 5.52 11.74 0.25
N ARG A 96 6.26 12.01 1.34
CA ARG A 96 6.69 13.37 1.70
C ARG A 96 7.53 13.99 0.58
N GLN A 97 8.50 13.25 0.04
CA GLN A 97 9.33 13.71 -1.07
C GLN A 97 8.52 13.90 -2.36
N HIS A 98 7.57 13.00 -2.62
CA HIS A 98 6.66 13.11 -3.75
C HIS A 98 5.83 14.40 -3.69
N ASP A 99 5.33 14.77 -2.50
CA ASP A 99 4.55 16.00 -2.33
C ASP A 99 5.41 17.25 -2.48
N ILE A 100 6.67 17.21 -2.01
CA ILE A 100 7.66 18.28 -2.27
C ILE A 100 7.89 18.42 -3.77
N ALA A 101 8.13 17.32 -4.49
CA ALA A 101 8.30 17.34 -5.93
C ALA A 101 7.06 17.92 -6.64
N LYS A 102 5.84 17.54 -6.23
CA LYS A 102 4.60 18.13 -6.74
C LYS A 102 4.48 19.63 -6.50
N ASN A 103 4.92 20.11 -5.35
CA ASN A 103 4.94 21.55 -5.08
C ASN A 103 5.97 22.27 -5.95
N LYS A 104 7.11 21.64 -6.23
CA LYS A 104 8.14 22.16 -7.15
C LYS A 104 7.65 22.20 -8.60
N ILE A 105 6.88 21.20 -9.05
CA ILE A 105 6.19 21.21 -10.35
C ILE A 105 5.29 22.45 -10.48
N LYS A 106 4.53 22.78 -9.43
CA LYS A 106 3.65 23.97 -9.43
C LYS A 106 4.43 25.27 -9.47
N LEU A 107 5.61 25.31 -8.84
CA LEU A 107 6.48 26.49 -8.78
C LEU A 107 7.20 26.76 -10.10
N TYR A 108 7.73 25.72 -10.74
CA TYR A 108 8.58 25.83 -11.94
C TYR A 108 7.81 25.51 -13.24
N LYS A 109 6.54 25.92 -13.35
CA LYS A 109 5.71 25.65 -14.54
C LYS A 109 6.27 26.29 -15.82
N GLU A 110 6.97 27.41 -15.68
CA GLU A 110 7.46 28.22 -16.80
C GLU A 110 8.81 27.75 -17.33
N ASP A 111 9.61 27.03 -16.53
CA ASP A 111 10.89 26.46 -16.94
C ASP A 111 10.69 25.01 -17.43
N PRO A 112 10.82 24.74 -18.74
CA PRO A 112 10.57 23.41 -19.29
C PRO A 112 11.49 22.33 -18.74
N VAL A 113 12.76 22.67 -18.44
CA VAL A 113 13.76 21.72 -17.98
C VAL A 113 13.49 21.32 -16.55
N LEU A 114 13.24 22.30 -15.67
CA LEU A 114 12.90 22.04 -14.27
C LEU A 114 11.54 21.35 -14.15
N LEU A 115 10.54 21.76 -14.94
CA LEU A 115 9.23 21.10 -14.97
C LEU A 115 9.38 19.62 -15.31
N MET A 116 10.15 19.29 -16.35
CA MET A 116 10.42 17.91 -16.74
C MET A 116 11.12 17.14 -15.61
N TYR A 117 12.18 17.69 -15.03
CA TYR A 117 12.92 17.06 -13.94
C TYR A 117 12.02 16.72 -12.75
N TRP A 118 11.27 17.70 -12.23
CA TRP A 118 10.41 17.50 -11.06
C TRP A 118 9.25 16.55 -11.35
N SER A 119 8.73 16.55 -12.58
CA SER A 119 7.69 15.62 -13.02
C SER A 119 8.21 14.18 -13.05
N LEU A 120 9.39 13.95 -13.60
CA LEU A 120 10.04 12.63 -13.61
C LEU A 120 10.35 12.15 -12.19
N LEU A 121 10.89 13.03 -11.35
CA LEU A 121 11.19 12.70 -9.96
C LEU A 121 9.92 12.33 -9.17
N SER A 122 8.84 13.12 -9.32
CA SER A 122 7.55 12.80 -8.71
C SER A 122 7.04 11.43 -9.15
N ASN A 123 7.11 11.12 -10.45
CA ASN A 123 6.67 9.83 -10.97
C ASN A 123 7.53 8.67 -10.44
N ALA A 124 8.85 8.85 -10.38
CA ALA A 124 9.78 7.85 -9.84
C ALA A 124 9.50 7.58 -8.35
N LEU A 125 9.31 8.62 -7.54
CA LEU A 125 8.99 8.49 -6.11
C LEU A 125 7.68 7.74 -5.89
N LYS A 126 6.64 8.04 -6.70
CA LYS A 126 5.37 7.32 -6.65
C LYS A 126 5.52 5.85 -7.05
N LEU A 127 6.31 5.57 -8.10
CA LEU A 127 6.59 4.21 -8.53
C LEU A 127 7.26 3.42 -7.42
N VAL A 128 8.34 3.95 -6.83
CA VAL A 128 9.08 3.30 -5.75
C VAL A 128 8.20 3.08 -4.52
N ALA A 129 7.35 4.05 -4.15
CA ALA A 129 6.42 3.89 -3.04
C ALA A 129 5.45 2.72 -3.26
N ASN A 130 4.92 2.56 -4.48
CA ASN A 130 4.05 1.44 -4.84
C ASN A 130 4.82 0.11 -4.90
N SER A 131 6.09 0.14 -5.33
CA SER A 131 6.95 -1.04 -5.40
C SER A 131 7.24 -1.67 -4.04
N ILE A 132 7.12 -0.93 -2.93
CA ILE A 132 7.24 -1.50 -1.56
C ILE A 132 6.23 -2.63 -1.38
N TYR A 133 4.96 -2.40 -1.71
CA TYR A 133 3.94 -3.45 -1.68
C TYR A 133 4.28 -4.59 -2.64
N SER A 134 4.68 -4.26 -3.88
CA SER A 134 5.03 -5.27 -4.88
C SER A 134 6.17 -6.17 -4.43
N ALA A 135 7.19 -5.64 -3.75
CA ALA A 135 8.30 -6.42 -3.21
C ALA A 135 7.87 -7.40 -2.12
N ILE A 136 6.82 -7.10 -1.35
CA ILE A 136 6.27 -8.02 -0.35
C ILE A 136 5.38 -9.09 -1.00
N GLY A 137 4.69 -8.76 -2.09
CA GLY A 137 3.82 -9.68 -2.82
C GLY A 137 4.54 -10.55 -3.87
N PHE A 138 5.78 -10.23 -4.20
CA PHE A 138 6.55 -10.92 -5.24
C PHE A 138 7.29 -12.14 -4.69
N ILE A 139 6.96 -13.33 -5.19
CA ILE A 139 7.44 -14.61 -4.68
C ILE A 139 8.97 -14.74 -4.71
N PHE A 140 9.65 -14.12 -5.67
CA PHE A 140 11.11 -14.16 -5.78
C PHE A 140 11.82 -13.04 -5.01
N SER A 141 11.08 -12.24 -4.24
CA SER A 141 11.66 -11.24 -3.35
C SER A 141 12.13 -11.87 -2.06
N ASN A 142 13.28 -11.45 -1.55
CA ASN A 142 13.76 -11.83 -0.21
C ASN A 142 12.83 -11.33 0.92
N LEU A 143 11.94 -10.39 0.62
CA LEU A 143 10.96 -9.83 1.56
C LEU A 143 9.55 -10.40 1.34
N TYR A 144 9.42 -11.47 0.55
CA TYR A 144 8.13 -12.05 0.22
C TYR A 144 7.36 -12.49 1.48
N MET A 145 6.20 -11.87 1.71
CA MET A 145 5.27 -12.23 2.78
C MET A 145 3.84 -12.12 2.28
N LYS A 146 3.32 -13.25 1.75
CA LYS A 146 1.97 -13.35 1.19
C LYS A 146 0.88 -12.80 2.10
N LEU A 147 0.99 -13.06 3.41
CA LEU A 147 0.02 -12.62 4.42
C LEU A 147 -0.10 -11.09 4.41
N ILE A 148 1.03 -10.38 4.44
CA ILE A 148 1.09 -8.92 4.48
C ILE A 148 0.60 -8.32 3.15
N ALA A 149 1.01 -8.89 2.02
CA ALA A 149 0.50 -8.45 0.71
C ALA A 149 -1.03 -8.59 0.61
N SER A 150 -1.56 -9.75 1.02
CA SER A 150 -3.00 -10.01 1.02
C SER A 150 -3.76 -9.05 1.93
N LEU A 151 -3.17 -8.71 3.08
CA LEU A 151 -3.68 -7.77 4.08
C LEU A 151 -3.82 -6.34 3.53
N ILE A 152 -2.76 -5.84 2.87
CA ILE A 152 -2.75 -4.51 2.25
C ILE A 152 -3.86 -4.41 1.20
N THR A 153 -4.00 -5.45 0.37
CA THR A 153 -5.01 -5.52 -0.68
C THR A 153 -6.43 -5.62 -0.11
N ALA A 154 -6.63 -6.46 0.91
CA ALA A 154 -7.92 -6.58 1.59
C ALA A 154 -8.37 -5.25 2.20
N TYR A 155 -7.49 -4.58 2.94
CA TYR A 155 -7.79 -3.27 3.53
C TYR A 155 -8.10 -2.22 2.45
N SER A 156 -7.32 -2.18 1.38
CA SER A 156 -7.53 -1.26 0.26
C SER A 156 -8.88 -1.48 -0.41
N HIS A 157 -9.31 -2.74 -0.60
CA HIS A 157 -10.65 -3.05 -1.12
C HIS A 157 -11.78 -2.65 -0.18
N VAL A 158 -11.61 -2.83 1.13
CA VAL A 158 -12.60 -2.37 2.13
C VAL A 158 -12.77 -0.86 2.02
N THR A 159 -11.67 -0.12 1.97
CA THR A 159 -11.70 1.34 1.83
C THR A 159 -12.34 1.77 0.51
N LEU A 160 -12.00 1.11 -0.60
CA LEU A 160 -12.61 1.38 -1.91
C LEU A 160 -14.13 1.13 -1.88
N ARG A 161 -14.59 -0.01 -1.33
CA ARG A 161 -16.02 -0.31 -1.21
C ARG A 161 -16.77 0.71 -0.35
N LYS A 162 -16.16 1.16 0.75
CA LYS A 162 -16.74 2.23 1.60
C LYS A 162 -16.96 3.52 0.81
N VAL A 163 -15.98 3.93 0.00
CA VAL A 163 -16.10 5.15 -0.82
C VAL A 163 -17.12 4.97 -1.94
N ILE A 164 -17.16 3.81 -2.60
CA ILE A 164 -18.18 3.50 -3.62
C ILE A 164 -19.58 3.60 -3.01
N ASN A 165 -19.80 2.99 -1.85
CA ASN A 165 -21.11 3.03 -1.17
C ASN A 165 -21.48 4.43 -0.66
N TYR A 166 -20.49 5.28 -0.39
CA TYR A 166 -20.73 6.66 0.03
C TYR A 166 -21.07 7.58 -1.17
N ALA A 167 -20.49 7.29 -2.34
CA ALA A 167 -20.69 8.09 -3.54
C ALA A 167 -21.88 7.64 -4.40
N ALA A 168 -22.36 6.41 -4.22
CA ALA A 168 -23.54 5.84 -4.87
C ALA A 168 -24.84 6.34 -4.24
#